data_AF-I4C959-F1
#
_entry.id   AF-I4C959-F1
#
_cell.length_a   1.000
_cell.length_b   1.000
_cell.length_c   1.000
_cell.angle_alpha   90.00
_cell.angle_beta   90.00
_cell.angle_gamma   90.00
#
_symmetry.space_group_name_H-M   'P 1'
#
loop_
_entity.id
_entity.type
_entity.pdbx_description
1 polymer ?
#
loop_
_entity_poly.entity_id
_entity_poly.type
_entity_poly.pdbx_seq_one_letter_code
_entity_poly.pdbx_strand_id
1 'polypeptide(L)'
;MKNTTTEGNPENPQSDSSVLIDIDGIVKGINLRAVNTVEVGKMEIGEYILDELFQGRLGDAVSRNPYKSQSLVDVSKHPDLMVDRRTLGGWVRAADLKRTLTDLKADCSNLTLSHYALLLRVTDEKTRNDLAEKASKGAWSVRRLTEKVYETKKAKVYGGRMKDLRKMLENPLAYYGDEEAKKMLMDSILLQEELESEDRIRLIKTIDKTRPRLMEQLDLLDAAKKRLVRIELSEPEPEMA
;
A
#
# COMPACT_ATOMS: atom_id res chain seq x y z
N MET A 1 -88.99 -4.45 -42.67
CA MET A 1 -88.56 -4.12 -41.30
C MET A 1 -87.50 -5.13 -40.90
N LYS A 2 -86.24 -4.71 -40.77
CA LYS A 2 -85.11 -5.55 -40.33
C LYS A 2 -84.46 -4.85 -39.15
N ASN A 3 -84.44 -5.52 -37.99
CA ASN A 3 -83.78 -5.07 -36.77
C ASN A 3 -82.27 -5.29 -36.94
N THR A 4 -81.49 -4.22 -36.77
CA THR A 4 -80.03 -4.29 -36.63
C THR A 4 -79.68 -3.97 -35.18
N THR A 5 -79.28 -5.02 -34.47
CA THR A 5 -78.70 -5.02 -33.12
C THR A 5 -77.29 -4.48 -33.21
N THR A 6 -77.00 -3.40 -32.47
CA THR A 6 -75.67 -2.79 -32.36
C THR A 6 -74.90 -3.50 -31.25
N GLU A 7 -73.88 -4.27 -31.60
CA GLU A 7 -72.97 -4.94 -30.66
C GLU A 7 -72.03 -3.92 -30.00
N GLY A 8 -72.03 -3.92 -28.67
CA GLY A 8 -71.13 -3.14 -27.84
C GLY A 8 -69.73 -3.74 -27.83
N ASN A 9 -68.74 -2.91 -28.11
CA ASN A 9 -67.32 -3.25 -28.02
C ASN A 9 -66.86 -3.09 -26.56
N PRO A 10 -66.33 -4.13 -25.89
CA PRO A 10 -65.87 -4.02 -24.51
C PRO A 10 -64.55 -3.25 -24.43
N GLU A 11 -64.56 -2.13 -23.72
CA GLU A 11 -63.35 -1.45 -23.24
C GLU A 11 -62.53 -2.44 -22.40
N ASN A 12 -61.31 -2.74 -22.84
CA ASN A 12 -60.34 -3.56 -22.12
C ASN A 12 -59.39 -2.62 -21.36
N PRO A 13 -59.53 -2.45 -20.03
CA PRO A 13 -58.61 -1.65 -19.25
C PRO A 13 -57.40 -2.53 -18.92
N GLN A 14 -56.47 -2.68 -19.85
CA GLN A 14 -55.12 -3.11 -19.51
C GLN A 14 -54.43 -1.96 -18.76
N SER A 15 -54.72 -1.86 -17.46
CA SER A 15 -53.96 -1.05 -16.53
C SER A 15 -52.58 -1.72 -16.39
N ASP A 16 -51.62 -1.19 -17.13
CA ASP A 16 -50.21 -1.55 -17.09
C ASP A 16 -49.62 -1.14 -15.74
N SER A 17 -49.89 -1.95 -14.73
CA SER A 17 -49.35 -1.86 -13.37
C SER A 17 -47.92 -2.40 -13.41
N SER A 18 -47.00 -1.67 -14.04
CA SER A 18 -45.57 -1.94 -13.88
C SER A 18 -45.18 -1.63 -12.44
N VAL A 19 -45.09 -2.67 -11.61
CA VAL A 19 -44.55 -2.57 -10.25
C VAL A 19 -43.12 -2.07 -10.39
N LEU A 20 -42.88 -0.81 -10.06
CA LEU A 20 -41.54 -0.23 -10.00
C LEU A 20 -40.78 -0.92 -8.87
N ILE A 21 -39.93 -1.89 -9.24
CA ILE A 21 -39.04 -2.57 -8.30
C ILE A 21 -38.01 -1.54 -7.82
N ASP A 22 -37.98 -1.28 -6.51
CA ASP A 22 -36.97 -0.44 -5.86
C ASP A 22 -35.63 -1.18 -5.77
N ILE A 23 -34.84 -1.09 -6.84
CA ILE A 23 -33.52 -1.73 -6.93
C ILE A 23 -32.58 -1.17 -5.86
N ASP A 24 -32.61 0.13 -5.57
CA ASP A 24 -31.72 0.77 -4.60
C ASP A 24 -31.99 0.28 -3.17
N GLY A 25 -33.26 0.13 -2.81
CA GLY A 25 -33.68 -0.48 -1.54
C GLY A 25 -33.19 -1.92 -1.40
N ILE A 26 -33.29 -2.72 -2.46
CA ILE A 26 -32.82 -4.12 -2.48
C ILE A 26 -31.29 -4.16 -2.29
N VAL A 27 -30.54 -3.36 -3.04
CA VAL A 27 -29.08 -3.31 -2.95
C VAL A 27 -28.64 -2.88 -1.54
N LYS A 28 -29.30 -1.88 -0.96
CA LYS A 28 -29.05 -1.46 0.42
C LYS A 28 -29.31 -2.59 1.43
N GLY A 29 -30.39 -3.35 1.24
CA GLY A 29 -30.71 -4.52 2.05
C GLY A 29 -29.68 -5.64 1.95
N ILE A 30 -29.20 -5.94 0.74
CA ILE A 30 -28.13 -6.93 0.50
C ILE A 30 -26.85 -6.50 1.21
N ASN A 31 -26.43 -5.24 1.04
CA ASN A 31 -25.21 -4.71 1.65
C ASN A 31 -25.26 -4.76 3.18
N LEU A 32 -26.40 -4.38 3.78
CA LEU A 32 -26.58 -4.45 5.24
C LEU A 32 -26.45 -5.90 5.75
N ARG A 33 -27.09 -6.85 5.06
CA ARG A 33 -26.98 -8.28 5.41
C ARG A 33 -25.55 -8.78 5.28
N ALA A 34 -24.85 -8.43 4.20
CA ALA A 34 -23.47 -8.83 3.98
C ALA A 34 -22.53 -8.27 5.08
N VAL A 35 -22.70 -7.01 5.49
CA VAL A 35 -21.92 -6.43 6.60
C VAL A 35 -22.19 -7.19 7.90
N ASN A 36 -23.47 -7.37 8.25
CA ASN A 36 -23.85 -7.97 9.54
C ASN A 36 -23.50 -9.45 9.67
N THR A 37 -23.41 -10.20 8.57
CA THR A 37 -23.08 -11.63 8.64
C THR A 37 -21.62 -11.89 8.31
N VAL A 38 -21.13 -11.36 7.20
CA VAL A 38 -19.81 -11.70 6.66
C VAL A 38 -18.73 -10.86 7.34
N GLU A 39 -18.86 -9.53 7.37
CA GLU A 39 -17.79 -8.69 7.91
C GLU A 39 -17.70 -8.78 9.43
N VAL A 40 -18.85 -8.78 10.12
CA VAL A 40 -18.90 -8.99 11.58
C VAL A 40 -18.39 -10.39 11.95
N GLY A 41 -18.88 -11.45 11.30
CA GLY A 41 -18.44 -12.81 11.61
C GLY A 41 -16.94 -13.02 11.40
N LYS A 42 -16.34 -12.43 10.36
CA LYS A 42 -14.88 -12.45 10.18
C LYS A 42 -14.14 -11.75 11.32
N MET A 43 -14.65 -10.62 11.81
CA MET A 43 -14.06 -9.89 12.94
C MET A 43 -14.16 -10.72 14.23
N GLU A 44 -15.31 -11.33 14.50
CA GLU A 44 -15.53 -12.22 15.65
C GLU A 44 -14.58 -13.43 15.62
N ILE A 45 -14.39 -14.06 14.46
CA ILE A 45 -13.40 -15.14 14.31
C ILE A 45 -11.97 -14.63 14.62
N GLY A 46 -11.64 -13.43 14.14
CA GLY A 46 -10.35 -12.79 14.44
C GLY A 46 -10.15 -12.55 15.94
N GLU A 47 -11.18 -12.06 16.63
CA GLU A 47 -11.20 -11.86 18.08
C GLU A 47 -11.08 -13.18 18.84
N TYR A 48 -11.86 -14.21 18.46
CA TYR A 48 -11.83 -15.54 19.04
C TYR A 48 -10.43 -16.18 18.94
N ILE A 49 -9.80 -16.13 17.77
CA ILE A 49 -8.44 -16.66 17.59
C ILE A 49 -7.44 -15.88 18.45
N LEU A 50 -7.58 -14.56 18.53
CA LEU A 50 -6.71 -13.72 19.33
C LEU A 50 -6.81 -14.06 20.83
N ASP A 51 -8.00 -14.34 21.33
CA ASP A 51 -8.23 -14.67 22.74
C ASP A 51 -7.83 -16.10 23.07
N GLU A 52 -8.33 -17.08 22.32
CA GLU A 52 -8.16 -18.50 22.66
C GLU A 52 -6.75 -19.00 22.36
N LEU A 53 -6.14 -18.56 21.26
CA LEU A 53 -4.83 -19.04 20.82
C LEU A 53 -3.69 -18.12 21.27
N PHE A 54 -3.93 -16.81 21.35
CA PHE A 54 -2.87 -15.84 21.62
C PHE A 54 -3.07 -15.06 22.91
N GLN A 55 -4.12 -15.35 23.69
CA GLN A 55 -4.39 -14.71 24.99
C GLN A 55 -4.37 -13.18 24.91
N GLY A 56 -4.92 -12.63 23.81
CA GLY A 56 -4.95 -11.19 23.55
C GLY A 56 -3.64 -10.60 23.02
N ARG A 57 -2.58 -11.40 22.81
CA ARG A 57 -1.25 -10.91 22.41
C ARG A 57 -1.03 -10.97 20.92
N LEU A 58 -1.27 -9.86 20.21
CA LEU A 58 -1.03 -9.80 18.76
C LEU A 58 0.41 -10.15 18.38
N GLY A 59 1.39 -9.75 19.21
CA GLY A 59 2.81 -10.03 18.98
C GLY A 59 3.09 -11.51 18.70
N ASP A 60 2.43 -12.41 19.44
CA ASP A 60 2.58 -13.86 19.29
C ASP A 60 1.91 -14.36 18.00
N ALA A 61 0.75 -13.79 17.65
CA ALA A 61 0.02 -14.10 16.43
C ALA A 61 0.84 -13.79 15.16
N VAL A 62 1.50 -12.62 15.13
CA VAL A 62 2.29 -12.16 13.97
C VAL A 62 3.75 -12.60 14.01
N SER A 63 4.23 -13.16 15.12
CA SER A 63 5.60 -13.61 15.29
C SER A 63 6.00 -14.63 14.22
N ARG A 64 7.21 -14.44 13.66
CA ARG A 64 7.86 -15.38 12.74
C ARG A 64 8.76 -16.39 13.46
N ASN A 65 8.80 -16.37 14.80
CA ASN A 65 9.61 -17.30 15.57
C ASN A 65 9.15 -18.75 15.31
N PRO A 66 10.01 -19.65 14.82
CA PRO A 66 9.65 -21.05 14.59
C PRO A 66 9.39 -21.83 15.89
N TYR A 67 9.88 -21.35 17.04
CA TYR A 67 9.78 -22.03 18.34
C TYR A 67 8.56 -21.60 19.17
N LYS A 68 7.60 -20.88 18.59
CA LYS A 68 6.39 -20.50 19.32
C LYS A 68 5.50 -21.72 19.52
N SER A 69 4.93 -21.85 20.71
CA SER A 69 4.09 -22.99 21.10
C SER A 69 2.84 -23.13 20.24
N GLN A 70 2.32 -22.02 19.72
CA GLN A 70 1.10 -21.97 18.93
C GLN A 70 1.27 -21.03 17.75
N SER A 71 0.78 -21.44 16.58
CA SER A 71 0.86 -20.63 15.37
C SER A 71 -0.40 -20.72 14.53
N LEU A 72 -0.68 -19.63 13.80
CA LEU A 72 -1.69 -19.64 12.74
C LEU A 72 -1.37 -20.67 11.64
N VAL A 73 -0.13 -21.13 11.52
CA VAL A 73 0.24 -22.20 10.58
C VAL A 73 -0.43 -23.50 10.99
N ASP A 74 -0.39 -23.83 12.28
CA ASP A 74 -0.90 -25.10 12.79
C ASP A 74 -2.42 -25.15 12.70
N VAL A 75 -3.09 -24.03 13.02
CA VAL A 75 -4.53 -23.87 12.79
C VAL A 75 -4.88 -24.01 11.30
N SER A 76 -4.10 -23.37 10.42
CA SER A 76 -4.36 -23.42 8.97
C SER A 76 -4.16 -24.79 8.31
N LYS A 77 -3.54 -25.75 9.01
CA LYS A 77 -3.36 -27.12 8.53
C LYS A 77 -4.56 -28.02 8.84
N HIS A 78 -5.52 -27.56 9.64
CA HIS A 78 -6.69 -28.36 9.98
C HIS A 78 -7.54 -28.62 8.72
N PRO A 79 -7.90 -29.88 8.39
CA PRO A 79 -8.55 -30.22 7.13
C PRO A 79 -9.94 -29.59 6.97
N ASP A 80 -10.65 -29.36 8.08
CA ASP A 80 -12.00 -28.77 8.06
C ASP A 80 -12.01 -27.24 7.96
N LEU A 81 -10.83 -26.60 8.05
CA LEU A 81 -10.74 -25.16 8.00
C LEU A 81 -10.78 -24.66 6.55
N MET A 82 -11.84 -23.93 6.21
CA MET A 82 -12.10 -23.45 4.85
C MET A 82 -11.32 -22.18 4.47
N VAL A 83 -10.45 -21.68 5.35
CA VAL A 83 -9.75 -20.40 5.18
C VAL A 83 -8.25 -20.56 5.35
N ASP A 84 -7.51 -19.91 4.46
CA ASP A 84 -6.05 -19.97 4.49
C ASP A 84 -5.47 -19.13 5.64
N ARG A 85 -4.20 -19.44 5.97
CA ARG A 85 -3.42 -18.74 7.01
C ARG A 85 -3.38 -17.21 6.83
N ARG A 86 -3.21 -16.73 5.60
CA ARG A 86 -3.07 -15.30 5.30
C ARG A 86 -4.38 -14.57 5.57
N THR A 87 -5.49 -15.19 5.20
CA THR A 87 -6.85 -14.69 5.47
C THR A 87 -7.09 -14.59 6.98
N LEU A 88 -6.84 -15.67 7.73
CA LEU A 88 -6.92 -15.66 9.20
C LEU A 88 -6.04 -14.58 9.84
N GLY A 89 -4.78 -14.48 9.43
CA GLY A 89 -3.86 -13.45 9.93
C GLY A 89 -4.29 -12.03 9.56
N GLY A 90 -5.11 -11.85 8.52
CA GLY A 90 -5.76 -10.58 8.20
C GLY A 90 -6.84 -10.23 9.22
N TRP A 91 -7.71 -11.18 9.54
CA TRP A 91 -8.81 -11.01 10.51
C TRP A 91 -8.30 -10.74 11.91
N VAL A 92 -7.32 -11.51 12.39
CA VAL A 92 -6.71 -11.34 13.72
C VAL A 92 -6.09 -9.95 13.87
N ARG A 93 -5.36 -9.46 12.86
CA ARG A 93 -4.76 -8.11 12.91
C ARG A 93 -5.81 -7.00 12.87
N ALA A 94 -6.91 -7.20 12.15
CA ALA A 94 -8.00 -6.23 12.09
C ALA A 94 -8.76 -6.18 13.42
N ALA A 95 -9.03 -7.34 14.04
CA ALA A 95 -9.61 -7.47 15.37
C ALA A 95 -8.77 -6.75 16.43
N ASP A 96 -7.45 -6.99 16.44
CA ASP A 96 -6.53 -6.30 17.35
C ASP A 96 -6.53 -4.77 17.15
N LEU A 97 -6.50 -4.31 15.89
CA LEU A 97 -6.57 -2.88 15.59
C LEU A 97 -7.89 -2.27 16.09
N LYS A 98 -9.02 -2.97 15.93
CA LYS A 98 -10.32 -2.54 16.47
C LYS A 98 -10.25 -2.38 17.98
N ARG A 99 -9.71 -3.37 18.71
CA ARG A 99 -9.53 -3.30 20.17
C ARG A 99 -8.68 -2.11 20.58
N THR A 100 -7.52 -1.94 19.93
CA THR A 100 -6.62 -0.81 20.20
C THR A 100 -7.32 0.53 20.02
N LEU A 101 -8.11 0.69 18.94
CA LEU A 101 -8.87 1.91 18.70
C LEU A 101 -10.00 2.10 19.73
N THR A 102 -10.67 1.03 20.15
CA THR A 102 -11.67 1.05 21.23
C THR A 102 -11.05 1.46 22.58
N ASP A 103 -9.87 0.94 22.92
CA ASP A 103 -9.14 1.28 24.14
C ASP A 103 -8.71 2.76 24.15
N LEU A 104 -8.41 3.31 22.97
CA LEU A 104 -8.17 4.74 22.75
C LEU A 104 -9.45 5.60 22.76
N LYS A 105 -10.62 4.99 23.02
CA LYS A 105 -11.94 5.62 23.01
C LYS A 105 -12.32 6.25 21.67
N ALA A 106 -11.74 5.77 20.57
CA ALA A 106 -12.16 6.17 19.23
C ALA A 106 -13.44 5.40 18.87
N ASP A 107 -14.55 6.10 18.64
CA ASP A 107 -15.75 5.48 18.10
C ASP A 107 -15.47 5.03 16.66
N CYS A 108 -15.28 3.73 16.47
CA CYS A 108 -15.04 3.09 15.18
C CYS A 108 -16.12 2.04 14.87
N SER A 109 -17.31 2.17 15.50
CA SER A 109 -18.38 1.17 15.43
C SER A 109 -18.93 0.94 14.01
N ASN A 110 -18.79 1.93 13.13
CA ASN A 110 -19.24 1.85 11.74
C ASN A 110 -18.16 1.35 10.75
N LEU A 111 -16.92 1.08 11.21
CA LEU A 111 -15.85 0.59 10.35
C LEU A 111 -15.98 -0.92 10.15
N THR A 112 -15.98 -1.34 8.90
CA THR A 112 -15.99 -2.77 8.52
C THR A 112 -14.58 -3.36 8.53
N LEU A 113 -14.45 -4.69 8.47
CA LEU A 113 -13.17 -5.40 8.32
C LEU A 113 -12.32 -4.82 7.17
N SER A 114 -12.96 -4.53 6.04
CA SER A 114 -12.30 -3.91 4.89
C SER A 114 -11.66 -2.55 5.19
N HIS A 115 -12.25 -1.73 6.08
CA HIS A 115 -11.64 -0.48 6.52
C HIS A 115 -10.39 -0.74 7.37
N TYR A 116 -10.48 -1.64 8.35
CA TYR A 116 -9.33 -2.02 9.18
C TYR A 116 -8.19 -2.60 8.35
N ALA A 117 -8.49 -3.42 7.34
CA ALA A 117 -7.50 -3.96 6.43
C ALA A 117 -6.74 -2.88 5.63
N LEU A 118 -7.40 -1.76 5.29
CA LEU A 118 -6.74 -0.60 4.68
C LEU A 118 -5.92 0.20 5.69
N LEU A 119 -6.45 0.42 6.90
CA LEU A 119 -5.75 1.13 7.97
C LEU A 119 -4.46 0.42 8.37
N LEU A 120 -4.43 -0.93 8.37
CA LEU A 120 -3.22 -1.73 8.61
C LEU A 120 -2.10 -1.49 7.58
N ARG A 121 -2.37 -0.82 6.45
CA ARG A 121 -1.36 -0.42 5.45
C ARG A 121 -0.63 0.88 5.82
N VAL A 122 -1.07 1.57 6.87
CA VAL A 122 -0.48 2.79 7.40
C VAL A 122 0.43 2.41 8.57
N THR A 123 1.75 2.51 8.33
CA THR A 123 2.78 2.13 9.31
C THR A 123 2.79 3.06 10.53
N ASP A 124 2.61 4.36 10.30
CA ASP A 124 2.58 5.36 11.37
C ASP A 124 1.27 5.26 12.16
N GLU A 125 1.37 4.90 13.43
CA GLU A 125 0.21 4.66 14.29
C GLU A 125 -0.63 5.91 14.51
N LYS A 126 0.00 7.07 14.73
CA LYS A 126 -0.72 8.33 14.92
C LYS A 126 -1.56 8.68 13.70
N THR A 127 -0.98 8.60 12.50
CA THR A 127 -1.67 8.82 11.23
C THR A 127 -2.77 7.78 11.00
N ARG A 128 -2.52 6.52 11.34
CA ARG A 128 -3.52 5.44 11.22
C ARG A 128 -4.73 5.72 12.11
N ASN A 129 -4.52 6.12 13.36
CA ASN A 129 -5.58 6.39 14.33
C ASN A 129 -6.40 7.64 13.91
N ASP A 130 -5.73 8.70 13.45
CA ASP A 130 -6.39 9.89 12.90
C ASP A 130 -7.25 9.56 11.66
N LEU A 131 -6.74 8.72 10.75
CA LEU A 131 -7.51 8.25 9.60
C LEU A 131 -8.72 7.41 10.00
N ALA A 132 -8.58 6.55 11.01
CA ALA A 132 -9.68 5.73 11.51
C ALA A 132 -10.80 6.60 12.09
N GLU A 133 -10.44 7.58 12.92
CA GLU A 133 -11.40 8.50 13.54
C GLU A 133 -12.11 9.35 12.49
N LYS A 134 -11.38 9.91 11.52
CA LYS A 134 -11.95 10.68 10.40
C LYS A 134 -12.86 9.84 9.52
N ALA A 135 -12.46 8.59 9.24
CA ALA A 135 -13.26 7.66 8.46
C ALA A 135 -14.57 7.32 9.17
N SER A 136 -14.51 7.08 10.48
CA SER A 136 -15.70 6.80 11.28
C SER A 136 -16.63 8.01 11.35
N LYS A 137 -16.14 9.17 11.82
CA LYS A 137 -16.94 10.40 11.94
C LYS A 137 -17.53 10.87 10.62
N GLY A 138 -16.77 10.72 9.53
CA GLY A 138 -17.19 11.11 8.19
C GLY A 138 -18.00 10.05 7.44
N ALA A 139 -18.26 8.89 8.05
CA ALA A 139 -18.85 7.72 7.40
C ALA A 139 -18.23 7.42 6.02
N TRP A 140 -16.89 7.44 5.96
CA TRP A 140 -16.18 7.25 4.70
C TRP A 140 -16.43 5.85 4.17
N SER A 141 -16.62 5.75 2.86
CA SER A 141 -16.56 4.45 2.18
C SER A 141 -15.13 3.93 2.16
N VAL A 142 -14.98 2.61 1.99
CA VAL A 142 -13.70 1.92 1.78
C VAL A 142 -12.89 2.60 0.65
N ARG A 143 -13.58 3.04 -0.42
CA ARG A 143 -12.97 3.75 -1.55
C ARG A 143 -12.36 5.09 -1.13
N ARG A 144 -13.11 5.92 -0.40
CA ARG A 144 -12.62 7.22 0.08
C ARG A 144 -11.45 7.06 1.05
N LEU A 145 -11.53 6.08 1.96
CA LEU A 145 -10.41 5.76 2.85
C LEU A 145 -9.18 5.29 2.06
N THR A 146 -9.37 4.50 1.00
CA THR A 146 -8.28 4.06 0.11
C THR A 146 -7.55 5.25 -0.49
N GLU A 147 -8.27 6.23 -1.04
CA GLU A 147 -7.69 7.47 -1.59
C GLU A 147 -6.85 8.21 -0.54
N LYS A 148 -7.38 8.37 0.68
CA LYS A 148 -6.67 9.05 1.77
C LYS A 148 -5.44 8.30 2.27
N VAL A 149 -5.50 6.97 2.34
CA VAL A 149 -4.32 6.13 2.65
C VAL A 149 -3.25 6.24 1.55
N TYR A 150 -3.64 6.39 0.28
CA TYR A 150 -2.68 6.62 -0.79
C TYR A 150 -2.08 8.03 -0.76
N GLU A 151 -2.85 9.05 -0.39
CA GLU A 151 -2.34 10.41 -0.19
C GLU A 151 -1.28 10.47 0.92
N THR A 152 -1.49 9.80 2.05
CA THR A 152 -0.50 9.74 3.13
C THR A 152 0.77 9.01 2.71
N LYS A 153 0.64 7.96 1.87
CA LYS A 153 1.81 7.32 1.25
C LYS A 153 2.51 8.26 0.29
N LYS A 154 1.80 8.94 -0.62
CA LYS A 154 2.42 9.89 -1.57
C LYS A 154 3.15 11.04 -0.86
N ALA A 155 2.58 11.54 0.24
CA ALA A 155 3.25 12.55 1.08
C ALA A 155 4.53 12.01 1.74
N LYS A 156 4.58 10.71 2.07
CA LYS A 156 5.80 10.02 2.52
C LYS A 156 6.72 9.54 1.40
N VAL A 157 6.22 9.41 0.17
CA VAL A 157 7.05 9.30 -1.04
C VAL A 157 7.66 10.68 -1.30
N TYR A 158 8.58 11.06 -0.41
CA TYR A 158 9.78 11.84 -0.67
C TYR A 158 10.71 11.13 -1.69
N GLY A 159 10.12 10.40 -2.64
CA GLY A 159 10.75 9.89 -3.85
C GLY A 159 10.97 10.99 -4.89
N GLY A 160 10.96 12.27 -4.50
CA GLY A 160 11.75 13.29 -5.17
C GLY A 160 13.20 13.05 -4.83
N ARG A 161 13.62 13.36 -3.60
CA ARG A 161 15.02 13.31 -3.16
C ARG A 161 15.74 12.00 -3.46
N MET A 162 15.19 10.84 -3.08
CA MET A 162 15.84 9.55 -3.40
C MET A 162 15.92 9.28 -4.92
N LYS A 163 14.87 9.64 -5.67
CA LYS A 163 14.85 9.48 -7.14
C LYS A 163 15.79 10.46 -7.82
N ASP A 164 15.92 11.67 -7.29
CA ASP A 164 16.80 12.72 -7.77
C ASP A 164 18.25 12.31 -7.49
N LEU A 165 18.58 11.90 -6.26
CA LEU A 165 19.89 11.32 -5.92
C LEU A 165 20.23 10.09 -6.75
N ARG A 166 19.27 9.19 -6.99
CA ARG A 166 19.50 8.02 -7.84
C ARG A 166 19.77 8.43 -9.29
N LYS A 167 18.98 9.35 -9.85
CA LYS A 167 19.23 9.89 -11.21
C LYS A 167 20.59 10.58 -11.29
N MET A 168 20.99 11.30 -10.26
CA MET A 168 22.31 11.93 -10.15
C MET A 168 23.43 10.90 -10.20
N LEU A 169 23.30 9.81 -9.44
CA LEU A 169 24.27 8.72 -9.43
C LEU A 169 24.28 7.90 -10.73
N GLU A 170 23.19 7.91 -11.50
CA GLU A 170 23.14 7.26 -12.81
C GLU A 170 23.73 8.15 -13.93
N ASN A 171 23.80 9.48 -13.75
CA ASN A 171 24.41 10.43 -14.68
C ASN A 171 25.16 11.57 -13.97
N PRO A 172 26.40 11.35 -13.50
CA PRO A 172 27.12 12.32 -12.65
C PRO A 172 27.45 13.65 -13.34
N LEU A 173 27.62 13.64 -14.67
CA LEU A 173 27.95 14.83 -15.45
C LEU A 173 26.79 15.83 -15.52
N ALA A 174 25.54 15.35 -15.49
CA ALA A 174 24.37 16.22 -15.51
C ALA A 174 24.19 17.08 -14.25
N TYR A 175 25.01 16.85 -13.22
CA TYR A 175 24.84 17.45 -11.90
C TYR A 175 26.12 18.10 -11.35
N TYR A 176 27.09 18.37 -12.21
CA TYR A 176 28.26 19.19 -11.89
C TYR A 176 27.81 20.65 -11.64
N GLY A 177 27.17 20.91 -10.50
CA GLY A 177 26.56 22.20 -10.15
C GLY A 177 25.45 22.15 -9.09
N ASP A 178 24.95 20.97 -8.72
CA ASP A 178 23.95 20.84 -7.64
C ASP A 178 24.65 20.75 -6.27
N GLU A 179 24.90 21.91 -5.65
CA GLU A 179 25.59 22.02 -4.36
C GLU A 179 24.76 21.45 -3.19
N GLU A 180 23.43 21.46 -3.28
CA GLU A 180 22.55 20.90 -2.25
C GLU A 180 22.66 19.38 -2.22
N ALA A 181 22.62 18.74 -3.40
CA ALA A 181 22.80 17.29 -3.51
C ALA A 181 24.20 16.84 -3.09
N LYS A 182 25.24 17.60 -3.44
CA LYS A 182 26.61 17.34 -2.96
C LYS A 182 26.69 17.41 -1.44
N LYS A 183 26.16 18.47 -0.84
CA LYS A 183 26.13 18.63 0.62
C LYS A 183 25.44 17.44 1.27
N MET A 184 24.29 17.02 0.74
CA MET A 184 23.55 15.87 1.23
C MET A 184 24.36 14.58 1.12
N LEU A 185 24.97 14.29 -0.04
CA LEU A 185 25.79 13.08 -0.23
C LEU A 185 27.06 13.04 0.64
N MET A 186 27.56 14.20 1.06
CA MET A 186 28.73 14.32 1.93
C MET A 186 28.38 14.35 3.43
N ASP A 187 27.11 14.56 3.80
CA ASP A 187 26.67 14.66 5.19
C ASP A 187 25.92 13.39 5.63
N SER A 188 26.58 12.60 6.47
CA SER A 188 26.03 11.35 6.98
C SER A 188 24.79 11.52 7.86
N ILE A 189 24.65 12.66 8.55
CA ILE A 189 23.50 12.93 9.42
C ILE A 189 22.30 13.25 8.53
N LEU A 190 22.46 14.14 7.55
CA LEU A 190 21.41 14.46 6.59
C LEU A 190 20.95 13.21 5.82
N LEU A 191 21.85 12.32 5.40
CA LEU A 191 21.45 11.07 4.75
C LEU A 191 20.64 10.14 5.66
N GLN A 192 20.91 10.13 6.97
CA GLN A 192 20.17 9.31 7.92
C GLN A 192 18.79 9.88 8.22
N GLU A 193 18.68 11.20 8.30
CA GLU A 193 17.43 11.92 8.58
C GLU A 193 16.48 11.90 7.38
N GLU A 194 17.02 12.05 6.16
CA GLU A 194 16.22 12.26 4.95
C GLU A 194 15.89 11.00 4.18
N LEU A 195 16.63 9.91 4.40
CA LEU A 195 16.45 8.66 3.67
C LEU A 195 16.21 7.51 4.62
N GLU A 196 15.25 6.64 4.30
CA GLU A 196 15.05 5.39 5.02
C GLU A 196 16.21 4.41 4.78
N SER A 197 16.38 3.44 5.69
CA SER A 197 17.46 2.43 5.60
C SER A 197 17.45 1.67 4.28
N GLU A 198 16.26 1.31 3.77
CA GLU A 198 16.13 0.62 2.48
C GLU A 198 16.60 1.47 1.30
N ASP A 199 16.31 2.78 1.32
CA ASP A 199 16.71 3.71 0.26
C ASP A 199 18.23 3.93 0.26
N ARG A 200 18.84 4.05 1.44
CA ARG A 200 20.31 4.10 1.57
C ARG A 200 20.97 2.85 0.99
N ILE A 201 20.43 1.65 1.27
CA ILE A 201 20.94 0.39 0.68
C ILE A 201 20.82 0.40 -0.85
N ARG A 202 19.73 0.97 -1.40
CA ARG A 202 19.56 1.12 -2.86
C ARG A 202 20.54 2.11 -3.46
N LEU A 203 20.84 3.23 -2.78
CA LEU A 203 21.89 4.17 -3.21
C LEU A 203 23.25 3.47 -3.26
N ILE A 204 23.63 2.73 -2.22
CA ILE A 204 24.90 1.98 -2.17
C ILE A 204 25.03 1.06 -3.40
N LYS A 205 24.01 0.25 -3.69
CA LYS A 205 24.01 -0.63 -4.86
C LYS A 205 24.13 0.13 -6.19
N THR A 206 23.57 1.34 -6.25
CA THR A 206 23.69 2.20 -7.43
C THR A 206 25.11 2.74 -7.57
N ILE A 207 25.71 3.22 -6.47
CA ILE A 207 27.10 3.70 -6.42
C ILE A 207 28.05 2.57 -6.86
N ASP A 208 27.90 1.37 -6.30
CA ASP A 208 28.75 0.22 -6.62
C ASP A 208 28.66 -0.16 -8.10
N LYS A 209 27.48 0.01 -8.71
CA LYS A 209 27.27 -0.25 -10.13
C LYS A 209 27.84 0.85 -11.03
N THR A 210 27.73 2.13 -10.64
CA THR A 210 28.18 3.26 -11.47
C THR A 210 29.68 3.50 -11.34
N ARG A 211 30.27 3.33 -10.15
CA ARG A 211 31.69 3.64 -9.87
C ARG A 211 32.67 3.07 -10.89
N PRO A 212 32.62 1.77 -11.27
CA PRO A 212 33.58 1.21 -12.22
C PRO A 212 33.55 1.91 -13.60
N ARG A 213 32.35 2.29 -14.05
CA ARG A 213 32.17 2.97 -15.36
C ARG A 213 32.78 4.37 -15.35
N LEU A 214 32.67 5.09 -14.23
CA LEU A 214 33.26 6.42 -14.09
C LEU A 214 34.79 6.36 -14.02
N MET A 215 35.33 5.35 -13.34
CA MET A 215 36.77 5.13 -13.30
C MET A 215 37.32 4.84 -14.71
N GLU A 216 36.66 3.97 -15.47
CA GLU A 216 37.04 3.68 -16.87
C GLU A 216 37.01 4.94 -17.77
N GLN A 217 35.99 5.79 -17.59
CA GLN A 217 35.92 7.07 -18.31
C GLN A 217 37.05 8.03 -17.92
N LEU A 218 37.40 8.10 -16.64
CA LEU A 218 38.50 8.93 -16.15
C LEU A 218 39.85 8.45 -16.72
N ASP A 219 40.09 7.14 -16.70
CA ASP A 219 41.30 6.53 -17.26
C ASP A 219 41.46 6.85 -18.75
N LEU A 220 40.35 6.82 -19.51
CA LEU A 220 40.34 7.16 -20.93
C LEU A 220 40.67 8.64 -21.18
N LEU A 221 40.15 9.55 -20.35
CA LEU A 221 40.46 10.98 -20.43
C LEU A 221 41.93 11.27 -20.11
N ASP A 222 42.49 10.60 -19.10
CA ASP A 222 43.90 10.74 -18.76
C ASP A 222 44.82 10.19 -19.87
N ALA A 223 44.44 9.07 -20.49
CA ALA A 223 45.15 8.54 -21.65
C ALA A 223 45.08 9.51 -22.84
N ALA A 224 43.90 10.09 -23.12
CA ALA A 224 43.72 11.09 -24.17
C ALA A 224 44.56 12.34 -23.90
N LYS A 225 44.56 12.87 -22.67
CA LYS A 225 45.38 14.01 -22.26
C LYS A 225 46.87 13.75 -22.49
N LYS A 226 47.37 12.58 -22.08
CA LYS A 226 48.77 12.19 -22.31
C LYS A 226 49.12 12.16 -23.80
N ARG A 227 48.25 11.62 -24.64
CA ARG A 227 48.44 11.61 -26.10
C ARG A 227 48.44 13.02 -26.69
N LEU A 228 47.50 13.86 -26.28
CA LEU A 228 47.45 15.27 -26.74
C LEU A 228 48.72 16.03 -26.35
N VAL A 229 49.20 15.88 -25.11
CA VAL A 229 50.46 16.51 -24.68
C VAL A 229 51.64 16.06 -25.54
N ARG A 230 51.74 14.77 -25.89
CA ARG A 230 52.81 14.27 -26.78
C ARG A 230 52.76 14.87 -28.18
N ILE A 231 51.55 14.97 -28.75
CA ILE A 231 51.34 15.58 -30.07
C ILE A 231 51.83 17.03 -30.05
N GLU A 232 51.42 17.82 -29.05
CA GLU A 232 51.81 19.22 -28.93
C GLU A 232 53.31 19.41 -28.70
N LEU A 233 53.96 18.47 -28.01
CA LEU A 233 55.41 18.51 -27.73
C LEU A 233 56.27 17.84 -28.81
N SER A 234 55.67 17.31 -29.89
CA SER A 234 56.37 16.58 -30.96
C SER A 234 57.21 15.38 -30.46
N GLU A 235 56.77 14.73 -29.37
CA GLU A 235 57.46 13.54 -28.87
C GLU A 235 57.16 12.33 -29.78
N PRO A 236 58.18 11.56 -30.20
CA PRO A 236 57.96 10.36 -31.03
C PRO A 236 57.13 9.32 -30.26
N GLU A 237 56.22 8.62 -30.95
CA GLU A 237 55.45 7.56 -30.32
C GLU A 237 56.39 6.45 -29.81
N PRO A 238 56.18 5.92 -28.60
CA PRO A 238 56.90 4.74 -28.16
C PRO A 238 56.58 3.60 -29.12
N GLU A 239 57.59 3.04 -29.78
CA GLU A 239 57.45 1.85 -30.61
C GLU A 239 56.76 0.76 -29.76
N MET A 240 55.61 0.27 -30.22
CA MET A 240 54.87 -0.79 -29.52
C MET A 240 55.73 -2.07 -29.53
N ALA A 241 56.38 -2.34 -28.39
CA ALA A 241 57.13 -3.57 -28.12
C ALA A 241 56.19 -4.73 -27.76
#